data_AF-A0A7Y2N3V2-F1
#
_entry.id   AF-A0A7Y2N3V2-F1
#
_cell.length_a   1.000
_cell.length_b   1.000
_cell.length_c   1.000
_cell.angle_alpha   90.00
_cell.angle_beta   90.00
_cell.angle_gamma   90.00
#
_symmetry.space_group_name_H-M   'P 1'
#
loop_
_entity.id
_entity.type
_entity.pdbx_description
1 polymer ?
#
loop_
_entity_poly.entity_id
_entity_poly.type
_entity_poly.pdbx_seq_one_letter_code
_entity_poly.pdbx_strand_id
1 'polypeptide(L)'
;IVVVDERGGHAISLLSGHIGGATLLAEKVAEISGGTAVITTASDVTGHTAVDLWAVEANLTVVNPDKIASTSAKLIQQGFLKVYQPSDFINSFPKDFHPCTKQQDADIVIALVPDTESGLKLIPRVRYIGFGCRRGTTINEFRQAIADLETQDGLDLRSVGGAASIDLKNDEQGLLELAALFNWPLRFFTKEQIGSVPGSEKSEIVHRKIGVFGVCESAAILAASGKNQSGRLIIKKRKWERITAAVAETKY
;
A
#
# COMPACT_ATOMS: atom_id res chain seq x y z
N ILE A 1 -19.50 -7.83 8.48
CA ILE A 1 -20.68 -7.97 9.38
C ILE A 1 -20.70 -9.40 9.88
N VAL A 2 -20.83 -9.57 11.19
CA VAL A 2 -21.00 -10.87 11.84
C VAL A 2 -22.35 -10.88 12.54
N VAL A 3 -23.11 -11.96 12.36
CA VAL A 3 -24.38 -12.20 13.06
C VAL A 3 -24.12 -13.23 14.15
N VAL A 4 -24.61 -12.96 15.35
CA VAL A 4 -24.41 -13.84 16.51
C VAL A 4 -25.78 -14.17 17.08
N ASP A 5 -26.01 -15.45 17.40
CA ASP A 5 -27.23 -15.80 18.13
C ASP A 5 -27.17 -15.31 19.59
N GLU A 6 -28.32 -15.15 20.22
CA GLU A 6 -28.43 -14.56 21.56
C GLU A 6 -27.65 -15.33 22.64
N ARG A 7 -27.46 -16.64 22.47
CA ARG A 7 -26.69 -17.48 23.41
C ARG A 7 -25.19 -17.46 23.11
N GLY A 8 -24.76 -16.77 22.05
CA GLY A 8 -23.38 -16.75 21.60
C GLY A 8 -22.89 -18.09 21.05
N GLY A 9 -23.79 -19.02 20.71
CA GLY A 9 -23.43 -20.36 20.25
C GLY A 9 -22.81 -20.39 18.86
N HIS A 10 -23.18 -19.45 17.99
CA HIS A 10 -22.72 -19.32 16.62
C HIS A 10 -22.42 -17.85 16.28
N ALA A 11 -21.26 -17.62 15.70
CA ALA A 11 -20.87 -16.35 15.10
C ALA A 11 -20.72 -16.54 13.59
N ILE A 12 -21.66 -16.00 12.82
CA ILE A 12 -21.79 -16.23 11.38
C ILE A 12 -21.23 -15.03 10.60
N SER A 13 -20.23 -15.26 9.76
CA SER A 13 -19.67 -14.25 8.86
C SER A 13 -20.66 -13.99 7.70
N LEU A 14 -21.39 -12.87 7.75
CA LEU A 14 -22.48 -12.58 6.80
C LEU A 14 -22.03 -11.70 5.62
N LEU A 15 -21.20 -10.69 5.87
CA LEU A 15 -20.78 -9.73 4.84
C LEU A 15 -19.31 -9.39 4.99
N SER A 16 -18.59 -9.37 3.87
CA SER A 16 -17.17 -9.04 3.79
C SER A 16 -16.29 -9.97 4.63
N GLY A 17 -16.46 -11.29 4.45
CA GLY A 17 -15.66 -12.33 5.12
C GLY A 17 -14.15 -12.10 4.98
N HIS A 18 -13.69 -11.81 3.76
CA HIS A 18 -12.28 -11.58 3.44
C HIS A 18 -11.82 -10.15 3.79
N ILE A 19 -11.86 -9.20 2.84
CA ILE A 19 -11.31 -7.83 3.04
C ILE A 19 -11.93 -7.10 4.24
N GLY A 20 -13.23 -7.27 4.49
CA GLY A 20 -13.89 -6.60 5.62
C GLY A 20 -13.67 -7.27 6.96
N GLY A 21 -12.87 -8.34 7.01
CA GLY A 21 -12.46 -9.02 8.24
C GLY A 21 -13.58 -9.71 8.99
N ALA A 22 -14.73 -9.97 8.35
CA ALA A 22 -15.85 -10.59 9.04
C ALA A 22 -15.57 -12.05 9.44
N THR A 23 -14.69 -12.75 8.72
CA THR A 23 -14.23 -14.09 9.11
C THR A 23 -13.42 -14.03 10.40
N LEU A 24 -12.36 -13.20 10.45
CA LEU A 24 -11.55 -12.99 11.66
C LEU A 24 -12.39 -12.48 12.83
N LEU A 25 -13.37 -11.62 12.57
CA LEU A 25 -14.27 -11.11 13.59
C LEU A 25 -15.19 -12.23 14.13
N ALA A 26 -15.71 -13.10 13.26
CA ALA A 26 -16.53 -14.23 13.67
C ALA A 26 -15.74 -15.22 14.54
N GLU A 27 -14.48 -15.50 14.19
CA GLU A 27 -13.57 -16.33 14.99
C GLU A 27 -13.32 -15.72 16.37
N LYS A 28 -12.99 -14.42 16.43
CA LYS A 28 -12.79 -13.72 17.71
C LYS A 28 -14.05 -13.72 18.58
N VAL A 29 -15.22 -13.51 17.98
CA VAL A 29 -16.48 -13.53 18.72
C VAL A 29 -16.75 -14.92 19.27
N ALA A 30 -16.56 -15.97 18.46
CA ALA A 30 -16.74 -17.35 18.89
C ALA A 30 -15.77 -17.73 20.03
N GLU A 31 -14.51 -17.29 19.95
CA GLU A 31 -13.52 -17.48 21.01
C GLU A 31 -13.96 -16.83 22.33
N ILE A 32 -14.47 -15.59 22.27
CA ILE A 32 -14.93 -14.85 23.45
C ILE A 32 -16.22 -15.46 24.03
N SER A 33 -17.15 -15.91 23.18
CA SER A 33 -18.44 -16.44 23.63
C SER A 33 -18.41 -17.92 24.00
N GLY A 34 -17.32 -18.64 23.70
CA GLY A 34 -17.27 -20.10 23.76
C GLY A 34 -18.13 -20.78 22.68
N GLY A 35 -18.50 -20.04 21.64
CA GLY A 35 -19.32 -20.50 20.52
C GLY A 35 -18.51 -21.07 19.37
N THR A 36 -19.19 -21.26 18.23
CA THR A 36 -18.58 -21.75 16.99
C THR A 36 -18.62 -20.67 15.91
N ALA A 37 -17.49 -20.41 15.26
CA ALA A 37 -17.46 -19.55 14.08
C ALA A 37 -18.01 -20.31 12.86
N VAL A 38 -18.97 -19.70 12.16
CA VAL A 38 -19.57 -20.25 10.94
C VAL A 38 -19.10 -19.40 9.75
N ILE A 39 -18.16 -19.95 8.99
CA ILE A 39 -17.54 -19.30 7.85
C ILE A 39 -18.14 -19.88 6.57
N THR A 40 -18.76 -19.04 5.75
CA THR A 40 -19.51 -19.46 4.55
C THR A 40 -18.82 -19.07 3.24
N THR A 41 -17.65 -18.43 3.31
CA THR A 41 -16.89 -17.98 2.13
C THR A 41 -16.31 -19.18 1.37
N ALA A 42 -16.62 -19.27 0.06
CA ALA A 42 -16.25 -20.41 -0.78
C ALA A 42 -14.73 -20.67 -0.88
N SER A 43 -13.90 -19.63 -0.72
CA SER A 43 -12.44 -19.74 -0.70
C SER A 43 -11.96 -20.58 0.49
N ASP A 44 -12.54 -20.35 1.68
CA ASP A 44 -12.17 -21.04 2.92
C ASP A 44 -12.61 -22.52 2.91
N VAL A 45 -13.76 -22.81 2.29
CA VAL A 45 -14.27 -24.19 2.15
C VAL A 45 -13.45 -24.99 1.14
N THR A 46 -12.88 -24.35 0.10
CA THR A 46 -12.16 -25.03 -0.98
C THR A 46 -10.64 -25.06 -0.79
N GLY A 47 -10.09 -24.31 0.17
CA GLY A 47 -8.64 -24.24 0.44
C GLY A 47 -7.82 -23.51 -0.63
N HIS A 48 -8.50 -22.74 -1.49
CA HIS A 48 -7.88 -21.86 -2.49
C HIS A 48 -7.63 -20.46 -1.93
N THR A 49 -6.64 -19.79 -2.50
CA THR A 49 -6.29 -18.41 -2.11
C THR A 49 -7.45 -17.45 -2.37
N ALA A 50 -7.85 -16.70 -1.34
CA ALA A 50 -8.75 -15.56 -1.51
C ALA A 50 -8.01 -14.41 -2.22
N VAL A 51 -8.29 -14.22 -3.52
CA VAL A 51 -7.57 -13.28 -4.41
C VAL A 51 -7.58 -11.84 -3.88
N ASP A 52 -8.70 -11.43 -3.29
CA ASP A 52 -8.92 -10.09 -2.76
C ASP A 52 -8.15 -9.86 -1.46
N LEU A 53 -8.16 -10.83 -0.54
CA LEU A 53 -7.35 -10.79 0.68
C LEU A 53 -5.85 -10.79 0.36
N TRP A 54 -5.43 -11.70 -0.51
CA TRP A 54 -4.03 -11.79 -0.95
C TRP A 54 -3.54 -10.47 -1.55
N ALA A 55 -4.35 -9.79 -2.38
CA ALA A 55 -3.97 -8.50 -2.95
C ALA A 55 -3.70 -7.45 -1.85
N VAL A 56 -4.51 -7.42 -0.79
CA VAL A 56 -4.30 -6.51 0.36
C VAL A 56 -3.03 -6.86 1.12
N GLU A 57 -2.82 -8.13 1.44
CA GLU A 57 -1.64 -8.62 2.18
C GLU A 57 -0.34 -8.41 1.40
N ALA A 58 -0.40 -8.58 0.07
CA ALA A 58 0.70 -8.33 -0.86
C ALA A 58 0.94 -6.83 -1.13
N ASN A 59 0.21 -5.94 -0.44
CA ASN A 59 0.32 -4.49 -0.57
C ASN A 59 0.03 -4.00 -2.01
N LEU A 60 -1.00 -4.58 -2.65
CA LEU A 60 -1.44 -4.27 -4.00
C LEU A 60 -2.78 -3.52 -3.98
N THR A 61 -2.95 -2.58 -4.91
CA THR A 61 -4.22 -1.89 -5.17
C THR A 61 -4.96 -2.59 -6.30
N VAL A 62 -6.22 -2.98 -6.04
CA VAL A 62 -7.09 -3.53 -7.09
C VAL A 62 -7.62 -2.40 -7.98
N VAL A 63 -7.38 -2.48 -9.28
CA VAL A 63 -7.79 -1.45 -10.26
C VAL A 63 -9.19 -1.68 -10.80
N ASN A 64 -9.57 -2.94 -11.03
CA ASN A 64 -10.86 -3.36 -11.58
C ASN A 64 -11.53 -4.40 -10.67
N PRO A 65 -12.13 -3.96 -9.53
CA PRO A 65 -12.74 -4.86 -8.54
C PRO A 65 -13.83 -5.78 -9.11
N ASP A 66 -14.48 -5.37 -10.21
CA ASP A 66 -15.47 -6.17 -10.95
C ASP A 66 -14.91 -7.52 -11.43
N LYS A 67 -13.60 -7.63 -11.66
CA LYS A 67 -12.95 -8.87 -12.09
C LYS A 67 -12.67 -9.86 -10.97
N ILE A 68 -12.69 -9.44 -9.69
CA ILE A 68 -12.38 -10.31 -8.54
C ILE A 68 -13.24 -11.58 -8.57
N ALA A 69 -14.56 -11.43 -8.78
CA ALA A 69 -15.47 -12.57 -8.78
C ALA A 69 -15.16 -13.55 -9.91
N SER A 70 -14.94 -13.05 -11.13
CA SER A 70 -14.59 -13.90 -12.28
C SER A 70 -13.22 -14.59 -12.12
N THR A 71 -12.23 -13.89 -11.56
CA THR A 71 -10.89 -14.44 -11.30
C THR A 71 -10.95 -15.50 -10.21
N SER A 72 -11.73 -15.29 -9.15
CA SER A 72 -11.92 -16.27 -8.09
C SER A 72 -12.67 -17.51 -8.59
N ALA A 73 -13.70 -17.35 -9.42
CA ALA A 73 -14.39 -18.48 -10.04
C ALA A 73 -13.45 -19.30 -10.93
N LYS A 74 -12.56 -18.64 -11.68
CA LYS A 74 -11.55 -19.32 -12.50
C LYS A 74 -10.57 -20.12 -11.65
N LEU A 75 -10.11 -19.57 -10.53
CA LEU A 75 -9.25 -20.27 -9.58
C LEU A 75 -9.92 -21.54 -9.06
N ILE A 76 -11.18 -21.45 -8.63
CA ILE A 76 -11.95 -22.60 -8.11
C ILE A 76 -12.13 -23.69 -9.18
N GLN A 77 -12.35 -23.30 -10.44
CA GLN A 77 -12.55 -24.25 -11.54
C GLN A 77 -11.26 -24.90 -12.04
N GLN A 78 -10.17 -24.14 -12.12
CA GLN A 78 -8.90 -24.58 -12.73
C GLN A 78 -7.87 -25.06 -11.71
N GLY A 79 -8.04 -24.70 -10.44
CA GLY A 79 -7.10 -24.96 -9.35
C GLY A 79 -5.87 -24.06 -9.33
N PHE A 80 -5.70 -23.18 -10.34
CA PHE A 80 -4.61 -22.21 -10.38
C PHE A 80 -4.96 -20.95 -11.18
N LEU A 81 -4.18 -19.89 -11.00
CA LEU A 81 -4.21 -18.66 -11.80
C LEU A 81 -2.82 -18.33 -12.35
N LYS A 82 -2.76 -17.79 -13.56
CA LYS A 82 -1.52 -17.26 -14.13
C LYS A 82 -1.31 -15.81 -13.73
N VAL A 83 -0.11 -15.48 -13.26
CA VAL A 83 0.23 -14.13 -12.79
C VAL A 83 1.37 -13.58 -13.63
N TYR A 84 1.17 -12.42 -14.22
CA TYR A 84 2.22 -11.67 -14.91
C TYR A 84 2.64 -10.46 -14.07
N GLN A 85 3.96 -10.28 -13.94
CA GLN A 85 4.57 -9.07 -13.42
C GLN A 85 5.80 -8.72 -14.27
N PRO A 86 5.97 -7.47 -14.71
CA PRO A 86 7.13 -7.04 -15.51
C PRO A 86 8.38 -6.81 -14.66
N SER A 87 8.26 -6.87 -13.33
CA SER A 87 9.34 -6.77 -12.35
C SER A 87 8.96 -7.63 -11.14
N ASP A 88 9.93 -7.99 -10.32
CA ASP A 88 9.74 -8.91 -9.19
C ASP A 88 9.09 -8.22 -7.97
N PHE A 89 7.95 -7.55 -8.19
CA PHE A 89 7.19 -6.88 -7.13
C PHE A 89 6.79 -7.85 -6.01
N ILE A 90 6.42 -9.07 -6.40
CA ILE A 90 6.09 -10.17 -5.50
C ILE A 90 7.13 -11.28 -5.67
N ASN A 91 7.86 -11.56 -4.59
CA ASN A 91 8.94 -12.57 -4.58
C ASN A 91 8.43 -14.00 -4.36
N SER A 92 7.24 -14.17 -3.80
CA SER A 92 6.68 -15.47 -3.48
C SER A 92 5.18 -15.44 -3.69
N PHE A 93 4.70 -16.34 -4.56
CA PHE A 93 3.29 -16.51 -4.85
C PHE A 93 2.70 -17.65 -4.00
N PRO A 94 1.38 -17.59 -3.71
CA PRO A 94 0.63 -18.74 -3.24
C PRO A 94 0.82 -19.95 -4.17
N LYS A 95 0.66 -21.17 -3.64
CA LYS A 95 0.87 -22.43 -4.38
C LYS A 95 0.06 -22.52 -5.68
N ASP A 96 -1.09 -21.88 -5.68
CA ASP A 96 -2.12 -21.88 -6.73
C ASP A 96 -1.94 -20.71 -7.71
N PHE A 97 -0.91 -19.87 -7.54
CA PHE A 97 -0.60 -18.75 -8.42
C PHE A 97 0.71 -19.05 -9.16
N HIS A 98 0.62 -19.21 -10.48
CA HIS A 98 1.72 -19.61 -11.32
C HIS A 98 2.24 -18.42 -12.14
N PRO A 99 3.54 -18.09 -12.08
CA PRO A 99 4.08 -16.99 -12.87
C PRO A 99 4.01 -17.30 -14.37
N CYS A 100 3.73 -16.30 -15.19
CA CYS A 100 3.81 -16.38 -16.65
C CYS A 100 4.63 -15.21 -17.22
N THR A 101 5.21 -15.42 -18.41
CA THR A 101 6.12 -14.45 -19.04
C THR A 101 5.43 -13.48 -19.98
N LYS A 102 4.23 -13.82 -20.46
CA LYS A 102 3.44 -12.98 -21.37
C LYS A 102 2.20 -12.47 -20.67
N GLN A 103 1.96 -11.16 -20.77
CA GLN A 103 0.81 -10.50 -20.17
C GLN A 103 -0.54 -11.01 -20.71
N GLN A 104 -0.61 -11.33 -22.00
CA GLN A 104 -1.80 -11.89 -22.66
C GLN A 104 -2.27 -13.24 -22.08
N ASP A 105 -1.37 -13.99 -21.46
CA ASP A 105 -1.68 -15.32 -20.91
C ASP A 105 -2.10 -15.23 -19.44
N ALA A 106 -2.10 -14.03 -18.85
CA ALA A 106 -2.26 -13.79 -17.43
C ALA A 106 -3.73 -13.65 -17.02
N ASP A 107 -4.06 -14.22 -15.86
CA ASP A 107 -5.32 -14.01 -15.15
C ASP A 107 -5.25 -12.82 -14.19
N ILE A 108 -4.04 -12.57 -13.67
CA ILE A 108 -3.70 -11.44 -12.82
C ILE A 108 -2.49 -10.73 -13.43
N VAL A 109 -2.58 -9.41 -13.57
CA VAL A 109 -1.47 -8.55 -14.01
C VAL A 109 -1.12 -7.60 -12.87
N ILE A 110 0.13 -7.69 -12.41
CA ILE A 110 0.70 -6.79 -11.40
C ILE A 110 1.67 -5.85 -12.11
N ALA A 111 1.32 -4.57 -12.25
CA ALA A 111 2.17 -3.58 -12.92
C ALA A 111 1.91 -2.16 -12.40
N LEU A 112 2.92 -1.29 -12.49
CA LEU A 112 2.76 0.14 -12.17
C LEU A 112 1.84 0.87 -13.14
N VAL A 113 1.75 0.39 -14.38
CA VAL A 113 0.82 0.85 -15.42
C VAL A 113 0.22 -0.38 -16.09
N PRO A 114 -0.88 -0.94 -15.55
CA PRO A 114 -1.47 -2.16 -16.07
C PRO A 114 -2.25 -1.86 -17.36
N ASP A 115 -1.63 -2.14 -18.51
CA ASP A 115 -2.21 -1.95 -19.84
C ASP A 115 -2.74 -3.28 -20.39
N THR A 116 -3.93 -3.69 -19.97
CA THR A 116 -4.61 -4.89 -20.47
C THR A 116 -6.13 -4.79 -20.33
N GLU A 117 -6.83 -5.35 -21.29
CA GLU A 117 -8.30 -5.53 -21.27
C GLU A 117 -8.73 -6.81 -20.53
N SER A 118 -7.86 -7.81 -20.46
CA SER A 118 -8.12 -9.09 -19.81
C SER A 118 -7.47 -9.21 -18.43
N GLY A 119 -8.13 -9.95 -17.54
CA GLY A 119 -7.61 -10.30 -16.21
C GLY A 119 -7.88 -9.26 -15.12
N LEU A 120 -7.54 -9.64 -13.89
CA LEU A 120 -7.53 -8.77 -12.72
C LEU A 120 -6.25 -7.92 -12.74
N LYS A 121 -6.42 -6.60 -12.64
CA LYS A 121 -5.34 -5.61 -12.67
C LYS A 121 -5.03 -5.15 -11.26
N LEU A 122 -3.77 -5.29 -10.88
CA LEU A 122 -3.24 -4.92 -9.58
C LEU A 122 -2.06 -3.95 -9.76
N ILE A 123 -2.04 -2.89 -8.95
CA ILE A 123 -0.94 -1.93 -8.91
C ILE A 123 -0.15 -2.15 -7.61
N PRO A 124 1.16 -2.40 -7.67
CA PRO A 124 1.96 -2.59 -6.47
C PRO A 124 2.19 -1.24 -5.75
N ARG A 125 1.93 -1.19 -4.44
CA ARG A 125 2.08 0.03 -3.62
C ARG A 125 3.53 0.23 -3.15
N VAL A 126 4.41 0.53 -4.09
CA VAL A 126 5.86 0.47 -3.93
C VAL A 126 6.53 1.86 -3.96
N ARG A 127 5.73 2.91 -4.09
CA ARG A 127 6.20 4.30 -4.07
C ARG A 127 5.89 4.96 -2.74
N TYR A 128 6.80 5.79 -2.26
CA TYR A 128 6.68 6.46 -0.98
C TYR A 128 6.96 7.94 -1.13
N ILE A 129 6.09 8.76 -0.53
CA ILE A 129 6.21 10.21 -0.59
C ILE A 129 6.88 10.71 0.68
N GLY A 130 8.06 11.30 0.55
CA GLY A 130 8.70 12.00 1.65
C GLY A 130 8.27 13.45 1.67
N PHE A 131 7.83 13.93 2.83
CA PHE A 131 7.39 15.30 3.06
C PHE A 131 8.34 16.06 3.99
N GLY A 132 8.57 17.32 3.64
CA GLY A 132 9.04 18.36 4.56
C GLY A 132 8.03 19.49 4.55
N CYS A 133 7.74 20.08 5.72
CA CYS A 133 6.71 21.11 5.84
C CYS A 133 7.04 22.14 6.93
N ARG A 134 6.48 23.35 6.80
CA ARG A 134 6.46 24.32 7.91
C ARG A 134 5.45 23.86 8.98
N ARG A 135 5.58 24.37 10.21
CA ARG A 135 4.62 24.08 11.28
C ARG A 135 3.26 24.70 10.93
N GLY A 136 2.17 24.02 11.24
CA GLY A 136 0.81 24.47 10.94
C GLY A 136 0.47 24.45 9.45
N THR A 137 1.12 23.59 8.67
CA THR A 137 0.71 23.35 7.28
C THR A 137 -0.60 22.59 7.28
N THR A 138 -1.58 23.08 6.51
CA THR A 138 -2.94 22.52 6.50
C THR A 138 -3.06 21.31 5.57
N ILE A 139 -4.06 20.45 5.80
CA ILE A 139 -4.37 19.33 4.91
C ILE A 139 -4.64 19.78 3.47
N ASN A 140 -5.27 20.95 3.27
CA ASN A 140 -5.57 21.46 1.92
C ASN A 140 -4.30 21.76 1.12
N GLU A 141 -3.25 22.26 1.77
CA GLU A 141 -1.96 22.46 1.11
C GLU A 141 -1.32 21.12 0.72
N PHE A 142 -1.41 20.10 1.58
CA PHE A 142 -0.94 18.76 1.23
C PHE A 142 -1.73 18.14 0.09
N ARG A 143 -3.06 18.31 0.06
CA ARG A 143 -3.92 17.84 -1.03
C ARG A 143 -3.55 18.50 -2.36
N GLN A 144 -3.24 19.80 -2.35
CA GLN A 144 -2.76 20.48 -3.55
C GLN A 144 -1.42 19.91 -4.02
N ALA A 145 -0.47 19.70 -3.10
CA ALA A 145 0.81 19.10 -3.45
C ALA A 145 0.67 17.68 -4.01
N ILE A 146 -0.23 16.87 -3.47
CA ILE A 146 -0.55 15.53 -3.98
C ILE A 146 -1.19 15.60 -5.37
N ALA A 147 -2.15 16.50 -5.58
CA ALA A 147 -2.78 16.69 -6.90
C ALA A 147 -1.77 17.12 -7.96
N ASP A 148 -0.83 18.00 -7.61
CA ASP A 148 0.25 18.42 -8.50
C ASP A 148 1.21 17.25 -8.82
N LEU A 149 1.54 16.40 -7.84
CA LEU A 149 2.35 15.20 -8.08
C LEU A 149 1.65 14.21 -9.03
N GLU A 150 0.34 14.05 -8.91
CA GLU A 150 -0.44 13.17 -9.78
C GLU A 150 -0.53 13.73 -11.21
N THR A 151 -0.92 15.00 -11.33
CA THR A 151 -1.24 15.63 -12.62
C THR A 151 -0.02 16.14 -13.39
N GLN A 152 1.02 16.62 -12.70
CA GLN A 152 2.19 17.24 -13.34
C GLN A 152 3.41 16.31 -13.34
N ASP A 153 3.56 15.47 -12.32
CA ASP A 153 4.72 14.57 -12.17
C ASP A 153 4.40 13.11 -12.52
N GLY A 154 3.14 12.80 -12.87
CA GLY A 154 2.71 11.47 -13.34
C GLY A 154 2.67 10.40 -12.25
N LEU A 155 2.56 10.80 -10.98
CA LEU A 155 2.45 9.86 -9.87
C LEU A 155 1.05 9.22 -9.83
N ASP A 156 0.96 7.93 -10.13
CA ASP A 156 -0.26 7.18 -9.84
C ASP A 156 -0.40 6.95 -8.32
N LEU A 157 -1.35 7.62 -7.68
CA LEU A 157 -1.55 7.51 -6.22
C LEU A 157 -1.88 6.09 -5.76
N ARG A 158 -2.40 5.23 -6.65
CA ARG A 158 -2.66 3.81 -6.36
C ARG A 158 -1.39 3.00 -6.16
N SER A 159 -0.24 3.52 -6.61
CA SER A 159 1.09 2.92 -6.40
C SER A 159 1.78 3.42 -5.12
N VAL A 160 1.15 4.32 -4.35
CA VAL A 160 1.73 4.85 -3.12
C VAL A 160 1.43 3.92 -1.94
N GLY A 161 2.50 3.41 -1.31
CA GLY A 161 2.45 2.53 -0.14
C GLY A 161 2.56 3.25 1.20
N GLY A 162 2.85 4.55 1.19
CA GLY A 162 2.88 5.36 2.40
C GLY A 162 3.56 6.70 2.24
N ALA A 163 3.59 7.44 3.33
CA ALA A 163 4.26 8.73 3.44
C ALA A 163 5.36 8.67 4.50
N ALA A 164 6.32 9.59 4.42
CA ALA A 164 7.38 9.70 5.40
C ALA A 164 7.81 11.14 5.68
N SER A 165 8.37 11.37 6.86
CA SER A 165 8.99 12.65 7.23
C SER A 165 10.06 12.46 8.30
N ILE A 166 10.61 13.58 8.79
CA ILE A 166 11.49 13.60 9.95
C ILE A 166 10.67 13.50 11.25
N ASP A 167 11.19 12.81 12.26
CA ASP A 167 10.56 12.62 13.58
C ASP A 167 10.13 13.90 14.30
N LEU A 168 10.83 15.01 14.08
CA LEU A 168 10.44 16.36 14.52
C LEU A 168 9.06 16.81 14.03
N LYS A 169 8.42 16.05 13.15
CA LYS A 169 7.09 16.30 12.56
C LYS A 169 6.03 15.27 12.96
N ASN A 170 6.30 14.43 13.95
CA ASN A 170 5.35 13.40 14.40
C ASN A 170 4.02 13.94 14.97
N ASP A 171 3.98 15.22 15.34
CA ASP A 171 2.84 15.97 15.87
C ASP A 171 2.22 16.94 14.85
N GLU A 172 2.70 16.95 13.60
CA GLU A 172 2.18 17.84 12.56
C GLU A 172 0.78 17.39 12.09
N GLN A 173 -0.26 18.08 12.55
CA GLN A 173 -1.66 17.72 12.29
C GLN A 173 -1.98 17.55 10.81
N GLY A 174 -1.56 18.46 9.93
CA GLY A 174 -1.85 18.34 8.50
C GLY A 174 -1.24 17.10 7.84
N LEU A 175 -0.11 16.59 8.35
CA LEU A 175 0.51 15.37 7.86
C LEU A 175 -0.19 14.11 8.40
N LEU A 176 -0.63 14.15 9.67
CA LEU A 176 -1.40 13.08 10.29
C LEU A 176 -2.79 12.94 9.63
N GLU A 177 -3.47 14.06 9.38
CA GLU A 177 -4.74 14.11 8.65
C GLU A 177 -4.58 13.57 7.23
N LEU A 178 -3.48 13.90 6.55
CA LEU A 178 -3.18 13.36 5.22
C LEU A 178 -3.02 11.85 5.24
N ALA A 179 -2.23 11.34 6.19
CA ALA A 179 -2.03 9.91 6.36
C ALA A 179 -3.35 9.17 6.65
N ALA A 180 -4.21 9.75 7.49
CA ALA A 180 -5.54 9.20 7.77
C ALA A 180 -6.45 9.21 6.53
N LEU A 181 -6.46 10.31 5.77
CA LEU A 181 -7.29 10.47 4.56
C LEU A 181 -6.98 9.41 3.50
N PHE A 182 -5.71 9.11 3.28
CA PHE A 182 -5.26 8.12 2.29
C PHE A 182 -5.05 6.72 2.87
N ASN A 183 -5.29 6.54 4.18
CA ASN A 183 -4.95 5.33 4.93
C ASN A 183 -3.49 4.88 4.69
N TRP A 184 -2.58 5.85 4.67
CA TRP A 184 -1.16 5.63 4.44
C TRP A 184 -0.42 5.41 5.75
N PRO A 185 0.42 4.36 5.83
CA PRO A 185 1.44 4.28 6.86
C PRO A 185 2.33 5.53 6.81
N LEU A 186 2.45 6.22 7.94
CA LEU A 186 3.31 7.38 8.07
C LEU A 186 4.57 7.00 8.85
N ARG A 187 5.72 7.08 8.19
CA ARG A 187 7.02 6.74 8.78
C ARG A 187 7.79 7.99 9.17
N PHE A 188 8.38 7.97 10.34
CA PHE A 188 9.22 9.06 10.82
C PHE A 188 10.64 8.57 11.01
N PHE A 189 11.60 9.37 10.53
CA PHE A 189 13.01 9.05 10.61
C PHE A 189 13.74 10.10 11.44
N THR A 190 14.70 9.64 12.22
CA THR A 190 15.59 10.50 13.01
C THR A 190 16.49 11.33 12.10
N LYS A 191 17.05 12.40 12.67
CA LYS A 191 18.04 13.23 11.99
C LYS A 191 19.24 12.40 11.49
N GLU A 192 19.71 11.44 12.28
CA GLU A 192 20.84 10.58 11.97
C GLU A 192 20.53 9.68 10.77
N GLN A 193 19.33 9.08 10.75
CA GLN A 193 18.87 8.27 9.61
C GLN A 193 18.76 9.13 8.34
N ILE A 194 18.15 10.31 8.42
CA ILE A 194 18.04 11.25 7.28
C ILE A 194 19.41 11.67 6.75
N GLY A 195 20.37 11.93 7.65
CA GLY A 195 21.74 12.33 7.31
C GLY A 195 22.59 11.21 6.73
N SER A 196 22.25 9.94 6.97
CA SER A 196 22.96 8.78 6.43
C SER A 196 22.66 8.48 4.95
N VAL A 197 21.61 9.10 4.38
CA VAL A 197 21.23 8.87 2.98
C VAL A 197 22.16 9.64 2.04
N PRO A 198 22.87 8.96 1.12
CA PRO A 198 23.75 9.63 0.17
C PRO A 198 22.98 10.49 -0.83
N GLY A 199 23.48 11.69 -1.14
CA GLY A 199 23.03 12.47 -2.31
C GLY A 199 21.83 13.40 -2.09
N SER A 200 21.32 13.58 -0.87
CA SER A 200 20.29 14.58 -0.57
C SER A 200 20.79 15.99 -0.90
N GLU A 201 20.13 16.73 -1.80
CA GLU A 201 20.59 18.04 -2.23
C GLU A 201 20.80 19.03 -1.06
N LYS A 202 21.88 19.81 -1.15
CA LYS A 202 22.32 20.76 -0.12
C LYS A 202 21.37 21.95 0.01
N SER A 203 20.24 21.79 0.68
CA SER A 203 19.36 22.92 1.04
C SER A 203 19.89 23.67 2.26
N GLU A 204 20.52 24.83 2.06
CA GLU A 204 21.14 25.66 3.12
C GLU A 204 20.20 26.06 4.27
N ILE A 205 18.90 26.22 3.98
CA ILE A 205 17.87 26.62 4.97
C ILE A 205 17.59 25.49 5.97
N VAL A 206 17.64 24.23 5.54
CA VAL A 206 17.37 23.05 6.39
C VAL A 206 18.58 22.74 7.27
N HIS A 207 19.79 22.87 6.72
CA HIS A 207 21.03 22.71 7.48
C HIS A 207 21.11 23.68 8.66
N ARG A 208 20.73 24.95 8.46
CA ARG A 208 20.77 25.97 9.52
C ARG A 208 19.80 25.72 10.68
N LYS A 209 18.66 25.05 10.45
CA LYS A 209 17.64 24.80 11.48
C LYS A 209 17.70 23.39 12.10
N ILE A 210 18.04 22.38 11.31
CA ILE A 210 17.94 20.97 11.69
C ILE A 210 19.29 20.27 11.59
N GLY A 211 20.27 20.82 10.83
CA GLY A 211 21.61 20.24 10.69
C GLY A 211 21.70 19.05 9.72
N VAL A 212 20.71 18.86 8.85
CA VAL A 212 20.71 17.86 7.76
C VAL A 212 20.23 18.47 6.45
N PHE A 213 20.61 17.88 5.33
CA PHE A 213 20.16 18.27 3.99
C PHE A 213 18.98 17.40 3.51
N GLY A 214 18.16 17.92 2.60
CA GLY A 214 17.14 17.18 1.85
C GLY A 214 16.20 16.21 2.59
N VAL A 215 15.55 16.65 3.68
CA VAL A 215 14.62 15.81 4.50
C VAL A 215 13.60 15.02 3.67
N CYS A 216 12.91 15.65 2.71
CA CYS A 216 11.87 14.97 1.94
C CYS A 216 12.43 13.86 1.03
N GLU A 217 13.60 14.06 0.40
CA GLU A 217 14.22 13.06 -0.45
C GLU A 217 14.74 11.88 0.38
N SER A 218 15.48 12.18 1.46
CA SER A 218 15.98 11.14 2.36
C SER A 218 14.84 10.34 3.00
N ALA A 219 13.78 11.00 3.46
CA ALA A 219 12.62 10.32 4.03
C ALA A 219 11.92 9.42 3.02
N ALA A 220 11.75 9.87 1.77
CA ALA A 220 11.19 9.05 0.69
C ALA A 220 12.05 7.81 0.44
N ILE A 221 13.37 8.01 0.27
CA ILE A 221 14.33 6.93 0.00
C ILE A 221 14.34 5.92 1.14
N LEU A 222 14.41 6.36 2.40
CA LEU A 222 14.38 5.47 3.57
C LEU A 222 13.06 4.68 3.65
N ALA A 223 11.93 5.32 3.36
CA ALA A 223 10.64 4.64 3.35
C ALA A 223 10.54 3.58 2.23
N ALA A 224 11.14 3.85 1.08
CA ALA A 224 11.20 2.92 -0.04
C ALA A 224 12.30 1.84 0.09
N SER A 225 13.21 1.97 1.07
CA SER A 225 14.34 1.05 1.23
C SER A 225 13.90 -0.28 1.86
N GLY A 226 14.44 -1.38 1.33
CA GLY A 226 14.33 -2.72 1.90
C GLY A 226 15.57 -3.10 2.72
N LYS A 227 15.60 -4.32 3.28
CA LYS A 227 16.71 -4.80 4.13
C LYS A 227 18.11 -4.66 3.50
N ASN A 228 18.21 -4.84 2.17
CA ASN A 228 19.48 -4.92 1.45
C ASN A 228 19.60 -3.93 0.28
N GLN A 229 18.58 -3.10 0.03
CA GLN A 229 18.57 -2.19 -1.12
C GLN A 229 17.98 -0.83 -0.75
N SER A 230 18.68 0.22 -1.15
CA SER A 230 18.19 1.60 -1.01
C SER A 230 17.12 1.92 -2.05
N GLY A 231 16.09 2.64 -1.64
CA GLY A 231 15.03 3.14 -2.51
C GLY A 231 15.57 4.01 -3.64
N ARG A 232 14.91 3.99 -4.80
CA ARG A 232 15.27 4.82 -5.95
C ARG A 232 14.43 6.10 -5.95
N LEU A 233 15.06 7.26 -5.90
CA LEU A 233 14.36 8.53 -6.11
C LEU A 233 13.82 8.59 -7.55
N ILE A 234 12.51 8.77 -7.71
CA ILE A 234 11.82 8.86 -9.01
C ILE A 234 11.27 10.25 -9.30
N ILE A 235 10.86 10.98 -8.25
CA ILE A 235 10.48 12.39 -8.33
C ILE A 235 11.38 13.13 -7.35
N LYS A 236 12.25 13.98 -7.89
CA LYS A 236 13.13 14.86 -7.10
C LYS A 236 12.30 15.86 -6.30
N LYS A 237 12.94 16.55 -5.37
CA LYS A 237 12.31 17.59 -4.54
C LYS A 237 11.47 18.58 -5.37
N ARG A 238 10.16 18.55 -5.15
CA ARG A 238 9.19 19.56 -5.57
C ARG A 238 8.91 20.48 -4.40
N LYS A 239 8.70 21.76 -4.67
CA LYS A 239 8.58 22.81 -3.65
C LYS A 239 7.31 23.62 -3.87
N TRP A 240 6.53 23.71 -2.81
CA TRP A 240 5.41 24.62 -2.62
C TRP A 240 5.79 25.65 -1.56
N GLU A 241 4.88 26.57 -1.25
CA GLU A 241 5.12 27.65 -0.29
C GLU A 241 5.56 27.12 1.10
N ARG A 242 4.84 26.12 1.61
CA ARG A 242 5.05 25.54 2.94
C ARG A 242 5.43 24.07 2.93
N ILE A 243 5.43 23.41 1.76
CA ILE A 243 5.66 21.97 1.61
C ILE A 243 6.82 21.74 0.64
N THR A 244 7.61 20.71 0.90
CA THR A 244 8.48 20.07 -0.07
C THR A 244 8.18 18.59 -0.08
N ALA A 245 8.03 18.01 -1.27
CA ALA A 245 7.76 16.59 -1.42
C ALA A 245 8.75 15.96 -2.41
N ALA A 246 9.04 14.69 -2.21
CA ALA A 246 9.81 13.88 -3.13
C ALA A 246 9.25 12.46 -3.12
N VAL A 247 9.46 11.69 -4.19
CA VAL A 247 8.94 10.32 -4.28
C VAL A 247 10.06 9.36 -4.60
N ALA A 248 10.13 8.28 -3.84
CA ALA A 248 11.04 7.17 -4.10
C ALA A 248 10.26 5.87 -4.29
N GLU A 249 10.87 4.93 -5.00
CA GLU A 249 10.32 3.63 -5.37
C GLU A 249 11.21 2.52 -4.81
N THR A 250 10.59 1.48 -4.26
CA THR A 250 11.31 0.28 -3.81
C THR A 250 11.97 -0.41 -4.99
N LYS A 251 13.24 -0.80 -4.83
CA LYS A 251 13.94 -1.67 -5.78
C LYS A 251 13.74 -3.13 -5.38
N TYR A 252 13.54 -3.97 -6.39
CA TYR A 252 13.38 -5.41 -6.32
C TYR A 252 14.61 -6.05 -6.95
#